data_AF-A0A7W9X6Y1-F1
#
_entry.id   AF-A0A7W9X6Y1-F1
#
_cell.length_a   1.000
_cell.length_b   1.000
_cell.length_c   1.000
_cell.angle_alpha   90.00
_cell.angle_beta   90.00
_cell.angle_gamma   90.00
#
_symmetry.space_group_name_H-M   'P 1'
#
loop_
_entity.id
_entity.type
_entity.pdbx_description
1 polymer ?
#
loop_
_entity_poly.entity_id
_entity_poly.type
_entity_poly.pdbx_seq_one_letter_code
_entity_poly.pdbx_strand_id
1 'polypeptide(L)'
;MEVNTLLIYWFVFCDLLFCGDSILSEFTCFWQSLGPLLLQFEENFSPKSFPQLKAYLESLPPSIKVSVEVRHKDWFSNSYHHSDLLHLLNDLNIGTVITDTSGRRDCAHMELTTTDAVIRFVGNNLADSDYKRMDDWVNRLQDWKGQGLKSIWFFMHQNDERHVPEACVYFINQLNTKLGTSIKTPNTESYIK
;
A
#
# COMPACT_ATOMS: atom_id res chain seq x y z
N MET A 1 -1.59 -13.90 11.51
CA MET A 1 -1.24 -12.77 10.62
C MET A 1 -0.99 -13.36 9.26
N GLU A 2 -1.78 -12.92 8.29
CA GLU A 2 -1.65 -13.35 6.89
C GLU A 2 -0.75 -12.34 6.19
N VAL A 3 0.36 -12.78 5.62
CA VAL A 3 1.22 -11.89 4.83
C VAL A 3 1.02 -12.25 3.38
N ASN A 4 0.28 -11.39 2.69
CA ASN A 4 0.06 -11.51 1.29
C ASN A 4 1.11 -10.65 0.58
N THR A 5 2.26 -11.28 0.31
CA THR A 5 3.25 -10.69 -0.60
C THR A 5 2.72 -10.87 -2.02
N LEU A 6 1.84 -9.97 -2.43
CA LEU A 6 1.36 -9.91 -3.78
C LEU A 6 2.45 -9.31 -4.67
N LEU A 7 3.08 -10.15 -5.48
CA LEU A 7 3.70 -9.75 -6.74
C LEU A 7 2.58 -9.35 -7.72
N ILE A 8 1.82 -8.31 -7.41
CA ILE A 8 0.75 -7.84 -8.31
C ILE A 8 1.25 -6.62 -9.08
N TYR A 9 1.64 -6.90 -10.32
CA TYR A 9 1.53 -6.02 -11.47
C TYR A 9 0.04 -5.74 -11.75
N TRP A 10 -0.62 -4.90 -10.96
CA TRP A 10 -1.87 -4.29 -11.40
C TRP A 10 -2.15 -3.03 -10.58
N PHE A 11 -1.72 -1.90 -11.11
CA PHE A 11 -2.21 -0.60 -10.66
C PHE A 11 -3.58 -0.39 -11.32
N VAL A 12 -4.65 -0.33 -10.52
CA VAL A 12 -5.85 0.36 -10.99
C VAL A 12 -5.56 1.85 -10.77
N PHE A 13 -5.14 2.54 -11.83
CA PHE A 13 -5.08 4.00 -11.83
C PHE A 13 -6.53 4.50 -11.82
N CYS A 14 -6.97 5.06 -10.69
CA CYS A 14 -8.28 5.68 -10.58
C CYS A 14 -8.09 7.20 -10.66
N ASP A 15 -8.15 7.72 -11.88
CA ASP A 15 -8.50 9.13 -12.04
C ASP A 15 -9.96 9.30 -11.62
N LEU A 16 -10.24 10.34 -10.82
CA LEU A 16 -11.59 10.73 -10.38
C LEU A 16 -12.59 10.95 -11.53
N LEU A 17 -12.12 10.93 -12.78
CA LEU A 17 -12.91 11.04 -14.00
C LEU A 17 -13.30 9.69 -14.63
N PHE A 18 -12.75 8.55 -14.20
CA PHE A 18 -12.91 7.26 -14.92
C PHE A 18 -13.45 6.08 -14.12
N CYS A 19 -13.66 6.20 -12.80
CA CYS A 19 -14.21 5.08 -12.02
C CYS A 19 -15.74 5.17 -11.95
N GLY A 20 -16.41 4.86 -13.07
CA GLY A 20 -17.84 4.54 -13.09
C GLY A 20 -18.10 3.07 -12.73
N ASP A 21 -19.35 2.74 -12.41
CA ASP A 21 -19.82 1.39 -12.00
C ASP A 21 -19.33 0.23 -12.90
N SER A 22 -18.93 0.53 -14.14
CA SER A 22 -18.48 -0.45 -15.13
C SER A 22 -17.21 -1.19 -14.73
N ILE A 23 -16.19 -0.52 -14.18
CA ILE A 23 -14.91 -1.19 -13.88
C ILE A 23 -15.04 -2.17 -12.71
N LEU A 24 -15.89 -1.87 -11.72
CA LEU A 24 -16.11 -2.74 -10.56
C LEU A 24 -16.90 -4.01 -10.92
N SER A 25 -17.72 -3.96 -11.99
CA SER A 25 -18.48 -5.12 -12.46
C SER A 25 -17.58 -6.19 -13.11
N GLU A 26 -16.50 -5.77 -13.77
CA GLU A 26 -15.62 -6.67 -14.54
C GLU A 26 -14.69 -7.50 -13.64
N PHE A 27 -14.35 -7.01 -12.45
CA PHE A 27 -13.49 -7.74 -11.50
C PHE A 27 -14.26 -8.65 -10.52
N THR A 28 -15.56 -8.84 -10.75
CA THR A 28 -16.43 -9.59 -9.85
C THR A 28 -16.03 -11.04 -9.61
N CYS A 29 -15.44 -11.69 -10.60
CA CYS A 29 -14.99 -13.07 -10.46
C CYS A 29 -13.71 -13.24 -9.64
N PHE A 30 -12.96 -12.15 -9.37
CA PHE A 30 -11.70 -12.19 -8.62
C PHE A 30 -11.85 -11.71 -7.17
N TRP A 31 -12.99 -11.12 -6.77
CA TRP A 31 -13.17 -10.49 -5.47
C TRP A 31 -12.89 -11.38 -4.25
N GLN A 32 -13.10 -12.69 -4.35
CA GLN A 32 -12.82 -13.60 -3.22
C GLN A 32 -11.31 -13.85 -2.99
N SER A 33 -10.47 -13.56 -3.98
CA SER A 33 -9.02 -13.77 -3.94
C SER A 33 -8.22 -12.46 -4.00
N LEU A 34 -8.89 -11.31 -4.15
CA LEU A 34 -8.25 -10.01 -4.27
C LEU A 34 -8.04 -9.37 -2.89
N GLY A 35 -6.85 -8.82 -2.68
CA GLY A 35 -6.57 -7.91 -1.57
C GLY A 35 -7.31 -6.57 -1.72
N PRO A 36 -7.05 -5.59 -0.83
CA PRO A 36 -7.63 -4.28 -0.94
C PRO A 36 -7.22 -3.61 -2.27
N LEU A 37 -8.18 -2.96 -2.93
CA LEU A 37 -7.89 -2.11 -4.08
C LEU A 37 -7.09 -0.90 -3.63
N LEU A 38 -5.99 -0.61 -4.34
CA LEU A 38 -5.17 0.56 -4.09
C LEU A 38 -5.70 1.74 -4.90
N LEU A 39 -6.23 2.75 -4.22
CA LEU A 39 -6.70 4.01 -4.80
C LEU A 39 -5.65 5.10 -4.60
N GLN A 40 -4.82 5.33 -5.61
CA GLN A 40 -3.77 6.36 -5.57
C GLN A 40 -4.21 7.63 -6.30
N PHE A 41 -4.15 8.76 -5.60
CA PHE A 41 -4.43 10.08 -6.17
C PHE A 41 -3.18 10.74 -6.75
N GLU A 42 -3.37 11.68 -7.69
CA GLU A 42 -2.30 12.51 -8.24
C GLU A 42 -1.66 13.45 -7.22
N GLU A 43 -0.45 13.93 -7.52
CA GLU A 43 0.29 14.84 -6.63
C GLU A 43 -0.40 16.19 -6.42
N ASN A 44 -1.22 16.65 -7.37
CA ASN A 44 -1.98 17.90 -7.28
C ASN A 44 -3.28 17.77 -6.48
N PHE A 45 -3.65 16.55 -6.08
CA PHE A 45 -4.85 16.30 -5.30
C PHE A 45 -4.66 16.77 -3.85
N SER A 46 -5.00 18.03 -3.58
CA SER A 46 -4.80 18.67 -2.27
C SER A 46 -6.00 18.52 -1.32
N PRO A 47 -5.86 18.86 -0.02
CA PRO A 47 -6.97 18.87 0.94
C PRO A 47 -8.20 19.68 0.55
N LYS A 48 -8.08 20.62 -0.40
CA LYS A 48 -9.22 21.36 -0.95
C LYS A 48 -10.27 20.44 -1.58
N SER A 49 -9.85 19.27 -2.05
CA SER A 49 -10.70 18.27 -2.68
C SER A 49 -11.29 17.27 -1.68
N PHE A 50 -11.13 17.50 -0.37
CA PHE A 50 -11.65 16.61 0.67
C PHE A 50 -13.17 16.36 0.56
N PRO A 51 -14.03 17.35 0.26
CA PRO A 51 -15.46 17.09 0.07
C PRO A 51 -15.75 16.10 -1.07
N GLN A 52 -15.00 16.18 -2.18
CA GLN A 52 -15.12 15.29 -3.32
C GLN A 52 -14.59 13.89 -2.99
N LEU A 53 -13.45 13.81 -2.29
CA LEU A 53 -12.90 12.54 -1.79
C LEU A 53 -13.93 11.83 -0.92
N LYS A 54 -14.48 12.55 0.06
CA LYS A 54 -15.48 12.02 0.98
C LYS A 54 -16.70 11.46 0.26
N ALA A 55 -17.31 12.27 -0.63
CA ALA A 55 -18.49 11.83 -1.38
C ALA A 55 -18.20 10.59 -2.24
N TYR A 56 -17.02 10.52 -2.85
CA TYR A 56 -16.61 9.36 -3.64
C TYR A 56 -16.44 8.11 -2.77
N LEU A 57 -15.70 8.21 -1.65
CA LEU A 57 -15.46 7.07 -0.76
C LEU A 57 -16.76 6.57 -0.10
N GLU A 58 -17.68 7.47 0.26
CA GLU A 58 -19.01 7.12 0.78
C GLU A 58 -19.90 6.42 -0.25
N SER A 59 -19.66 6.65 -1.55
CA SER A 59 -20.41 5.99 -2.63
C SER A 59 -19.90 4.58 -2.97
N LEU A 60 -18.72 4.18 -2.45
CA LEU A 60 -18.14 2.88 -2.76
C LEU A 60 -18.99 1.75 -2.15
N PRO A 61 -19.20 0.64 -2.87
CA PRO A 61 -19.88 -0.52 -2.31
C PRO A 61 -19.13 -1.06 -1.07
N PRO A 62 -19.80 -1.28 0.08
CA PRO A 62 -19.15 -1.75 1.31
C PRO A 62 -18.45 -3.11 1.20
N SER A 63 -18.79 -3.89 0.17
CA SER A 63 -18.17 -5.19 -0.11
C SER A 63 -16.74 -5.08 -0.64
N ILE A 64 -16.32 -3.90 -1.12
CA ILE A 64 -15.02 -3.71 -1.75
C ILE A 64 -14.06 -3.14 -0.71
N LYS A 65 -12.99 -3.90 -0.41
CA LYS A 65 -11.90 -3.38 0.41
C LYS A 65 -11.07 -2.40 -0.42
N VAL A 66 -10.89 -1.19 0.10
CA VAL A 66 -10.09 -0.15 -0.56
C VAL A 66 -9.03 0.36 0.41
N SER A 67 -7.89 0.78 -0.12
CA SER A 67 -6.89 1.54 0.60
C SER A 67 -6.49 2.76 -0.20
N VAL A 68 -6.43 3.91 0.47
CA VAL A 68 -6.25 5.23 -0.14
C VAL A 68 -4.82 5.72 0.01
N GLU A 69 -4.28 6.26 -1.07
CA GLU A 69 -3.01 6.94 -1.10
C GLU A 69 -3.16 8.38 -1.59
N VAL A 70 -2.80 9.35 -0.75
CA VAL A 70 -2.66 10.75 -1.15
C VAL A 70 -1.18 11.13 -1.22
N ARG A 71 -0.81 11.95 -2.21
CA ARG A 71 0.59 12.31 -2.48
C ARG A 71 0.90 13.80 -2.38
N HIS A 72 -0.10 14.62 -2.09
CA HIS A 72 0.09 16.05 -1.90
C HIS A 72 0.55 16.35 -0.48
N LYS A 73 1.67 17.06 -0.32
CA LYS A 73 2.31 17.35 0.98
C LYS A 73 1.37 17.97 2.03
N ASP A 74 0.40 18.78 1.60
CA ASP A 74 -0.52 19.48 2.50
C ASP A 74 -1.50 18.55 3.23
N TRP A 75 -1.66 17.29 2.80
CA TRP A 75 -2.36 16.28 3.59
C TRP A 75 -1.61 15.91 4.87
N PHE A 76 -0.29 16.10 4.89
CA PHE A 76 0.59 15.64 5.96
C PHE A 76 1.14 16.80 6.81
N SER A 77 1.41 17.94 6.18
CA SER A 77 1.98 19.11 6.86
C SER A 77 1.00 19.81 7.81
N ASN A 78 -0.31 19.63 7.60
CA ASN A 78 -1.36 20.19 8.44
C ASN A 78 -2.08 19.06 9.20
N SER A 79 -1.92 19.06 10.53
CA SER A 79 -2.51 18.04 11.41
C SER A 79 -4.04 17.97 11.33
N TYR A 80 -4.71 19.07 11.01
CA TYR A 80 -6.17 19.09 10.85
C TYR A 80 -6.59 18.29 9.62
N HIS A 81 -5.98 18.58 8.45
CA HIS A 81 -6.28 17.84 7.22
C HIS A 81 -5.90 16.37 7.31
N HIS A 82 -4.78 16.08 7.96
CA HIS A 82 -4.33 14.72 8.20
C HIS A 82 -5.33 13.95 9.07
N SER A 83 -5.74 14.55 10.19
CA SER A 83 -6.71 13.93 11.10
C SER A 83 -8.08 13.72 10.45
N ASP A 84 -8.57 14.70 9.68
CA ASP A 84 -9.86 14.57 8.96
C ASP A 84 -9.82 13.43 7.94
N LEU A 85 -8.70 13.26 7.23
CA LEU A 85 -8.49 12.13 6.32
C LEU A 85 -8.51 10.80 7.09
N LEU A 86 -7.71 10.67 8.15
CA LEU A 86 -7.64 9.41 8.91
C LEU A 86 -8.98 9.05 9.55
N HIS A 87 -9.70 10.02 10.10
CA HIS A 87 -11.04 9.79 10.66
C HIS A 87 -12.02 9.30 9.60
N LEU A 88 -12.08 9.97 8.44
CA LEU A 88 -12.93 9.54 7.33
C LEU A 88 -12.63 8.10 6.91
N LEU A 89 -11.35 7.78 6.71
CA LEU A 89 -10.95 6.44 6.29
C LEU A 89 -11.28 5.38 7.35
N ASN A 90 -11.03 5.69 8.64
CA ASN A 90 -11.39 4.80 9.74
C ASN A 90 -12.90 4.57 9.84
N ASP A 91 -13.71 5.62 9.74
CA ASP A 91 -15.18 5.55 9.85
C ASP A 91 -15.79 4.71 8.71
N LEU A 92 -15.18 4.76 7.53
CA LEU A 92 -15.58 3.96 6.37
C LEU A 92 -14.90 2.58 6.30
N ASN A 93 -14.05 2.24 7.28
CA ASN A 93 -13.23 1.02 7.28
C ASN A 93 -12.38 0.86 5.99
N ILE A 94 -11.86 1.98 5.50
CA ILE A 94 -10.95 2.08 4.36
C ILE A 94 -9.52 2.20 4.89
N GLY A 95 -8.59 1.44 4.30
CA GLY A 95 -7.18 1.46 4.69
C GLY A 95 -6.43 2.69 4.18
N THR A 96 -5.30 2.99 4.79
CA THR A 96 -4.31 3.91 4.23
C THR A 96 -3.24 3.13 3.46
N VAL A 97 -2.70 3.73 2.41
CA VAL A 97 -1.51 3.25 1.71
C VAL A 97 -0.31 4.07 2.16
N ILE A 98 0.66 3.40 2.79
CA ILE A 98 1.91 4.05 3.17
C ILE A 98 2.92 3.90 2.04
N THR A 99 3.40 5.03 1.52
CA THR A 99 4.42 5.06 0.48
C THR A 99 5.79 5.31 1.06
N ASP A 100 6.71 4.38 0.86
CA ASP A 100 8.13 4.56 1.15
C ASP A 100 8.89 4.77 -0.16
N THR A 101 9.23 6.02 -0.44
CA THR A 101 10.07 6.38 -1.58
C THR A 101 11.20 7.32 -1.17
N SER A 102 12.31 7.25 -1.89
CA SER A 102 13.42 8.17 -1.70
C SER A 102 12.98 9.60 -2.07
N GLY A 103 13.30 10.57 -1.21
CA GLY A 103 13.06 11.99 -1.49
C GLY A 103 11.65 12.53 -1.18
N ARG A 104 10.64 11.71 -0.85
CA ARG A 104 9.29 12.19 -0.46
C ARG A 104 8.95 11.96 1.02
N ARG A 105 9.88 12.37 1.90
CA ARG A 105 9.66 12.32 3.35
C ARG A 105 8.50 13.20 3.83
N ASP A 106 8.15 14.22 3.04
CA ASP A 106 7.02 15.11 3.26
C ASP A 106 5.66 14.41 3.20
N CYS A 107 5.58 13.22 2.60
CA CYS A 107 4.35 12.44 2.45
C CYS A 107 4.41 11.06 3.11
N ALA A 108 5.47 10.77 3.87
CA ALA A 108 5.59 9.52 4.59
C ALA A 108 4.85 9.62 5.93
N HIS A 109 3.82 8.79 6.12
CA HIS A 109 3.10 8.65 7.39
C HIS A 109 3.22 7.20 7.89
N MET A 110 2.85 6.95 9.14
CA MET A 110 3.04 5.65 9.80
C MET A 110 1.78 5.25 10.58
N GLU A 111 0.63 5.61 10.03
CA GLU A 111 -0.68 5.43 10.63
C GLU A 111 -1.52 4.50 9.78
N LEU A 112 -2.26 3.62 10.45
CA LEU A 112 -3.18 2.67 9.86
C LEU A 112 -4.59 2.99 10.35
N THR A 113 -5.56 2.93 9.45
CA THR A 113 -6.99 3.12 9.74
C THR A 113 -7.77 1.81 9.76
N THR A 114 -7.09 0.70 9.48
CA THR A 114 -7.64 -0.67 9.54
C THR A 114 -6.60 -1.63 10.10
N THR A 115 -6.99 -2.88 10.33
CA THR A 115 -6.05 -3.94 10.75
C THR A 115 -5.24 -4.54 9.60
N ASP A 116 -5.35 -3.97 8.40
CA ASP A 116 -4.63 -4.38 7.21
C ASP A 116 -3.62 -3.27 6.84
N ALA A 117 -2.33 -3.61 6.75
CA ALA A 117 -1.31 -2.66 6.35
C ALA A 117 -1.07 -2.77 4.84
N VAL A 118 -1.20 -1.64 4.14
CA VAL A 118 -0.86 -1.54 2.72
C VAL A 118 0.35 -0.64 2.56
N ILE A 119 1.47 -1.21 2.10
CA ILE A 119 2.74 -0.51 1.93
C ILE A 119 3.15 -0.57 0.47
N ARG A 120 3.48 0.58 -0.12
CA ARG A 120 4.16 0.64 -1.41
C ARG A 120 5.59 1.06 -1.20
N PHE A 121 6.51 0.14 -1.46
CA PHE A 121 7.93 0.36 -1.33
C PHE A 121 8.53 0.66 -2.69
N VAL A 122 9.13 1.84 -2.82
CA VAL A 122 9.86 2.27 -4.01
C VAL A 122 11.35 2.25 -3.68
N GLY A 123 12.01 1.23 -4.22
CA GLY A 123 13.45 1.01 -4.10
C GLY A 123 14.27 1.86 -5.07
N ASN A 124 15.58 1.86 -4.86
CA ASN A 124 16.60 2.53 -5.65
C ASN A 124 17.53 1.51 -6.32
N ASN A 125 16.96 0.47 -6.94
CA ASN A 125 17.67 -0.59 -7.66
C ASN A 125 18.69 -1.33 -6.79
N LEU A 126 18.23 -1.81 -5.62
CA LEU A 126 19.05 -2.59 -4.67
C LEU A 126 20.22 -1.81 -4.07
N ALA A 127 20.13 -0.47 -4.03
CA ALA A 127 21.07 0.32 -3.25
C ALA A 127 21.04 -0.10 -1.78
N ASP A 128 22.14 0.08 -1.04
CA ASP A 128 22.23 -0.27 0.39
C ASP A 128 21.09 0.31 1.25
N SER A 129 20.57 1.48 0.85
CA SER A 129 19.42 2.11 1.50
C SER A 129 18.14 1.26 1.44
N ASP A 130 17.97 0.44 0.41
CA ASP A 130 16.77 -0.38 0.23
C ASP A 130 16.72 -1.50 1.26
N TYR A 131 17.83 -2.22 1.44
CA TYR A 131 17.98 -3.25 2.47
C TYR A 131 17.71 -2.70 3.86
N LYS A 132 18.31 -1.55 4.18
CA LYS A 132 18.08 -0.88 5.46
C LYS A 132 16.60 -0.53 5.67
N ARG A 133 15.95 0.07 4.67
CA ARG A 133 14.53 0.43 4.77
C ARG A 133 13.63 -0.81 4.86
N MET A 134 13.93 -1.87 4.11
CA MET A 134 13.23 -3.15 4.20
C MET A 134 13.33 -3.73 5.62
N ASP A 135 14.52 -3.72 6.23
CA ASP A 135 14.71 -4.16 7.62
C ASP A 135 13.94 -3.30 8.62
N ASP A 136 13.95 -1.97 8.46
CA ASP A 136 13.18 -1.04 9.27
C ASP A 136 11.67 -1.34 9.17
N TRP A 137 11.17 -1.67 7.97
CA TRP A 137 9.80 -2.12 7.76
C TRP A 137 9.50 -3.44 8.45
N VAL A 138 10.38 -4.44 8.37
CA VAL A 138 10.17 -5.72 9.06
C VAL A 138 10.05 -5.52 10.57
N ASN A 139 10.89 -4.67 11.16
CA ASN A 139 10.80 -4.32 12.58
C ASN A 139 9.46 -3.63 12.91
N ARG A 140 9.05 -2.65 12.09
CA ARG A 140 7.76 -1.98 12.28
C ARG A 140 6.57 -2.94 12.19
N LEU A 141 6.59 -3.84 11.22
CA LEU A 141 5.54 -4.84 11.02
C LEU A 141 5.48 -5.83 12.20
N GLN A 142 6.62 -6.12 12.84
CA GLN A 142 6.65 -6.90 14.07
C GLN A 142 5.96 -6.18 15.23
N ASP A 143 6.22 -4.88 15.39
CA ASP A 143 5.56 -4.07 16.42
C ASP A 143 4.05 -4.00 16.17
N TRP A 144 3.62 -3.72 14.94
CA TRP A 144 2.20 -3.66 14.58
C TRP A 144 1.50 -5.00 14.69
N LYS A 145 2.19 -6.13 14.40
CA LYS A 145 1.67 -7.48 14.69
C LYS A 145 1.35 -7.63 16.17
N GLY A 146 2.21 -7.13 17.06
CA GLY A 146 1.97 -7.11 18.51
C GLY A 146 0.77 -6.24 18.91
N GLN A 147 0.41 -5.26 18.09
CA GLN A 147 -0.72 -4.34 18.29
C GLN A 147 -2.01 -4.79 17.61
N GLY A 148 -2.04 -5.98 17.00
CA GLY A 148 -3.25 -6.56 16.40
C GLY A 148 -3.34 -6.45 14.88
N LEU A 149 -2.25 -6.12 14.19
CA LEU A 149 -2.19 -6.19 12.72
C LEU A 149 -2.52 -7.60 12.22
N LYS A 150 -3.48 -7.70 11.31
CA LYS A 150 -3.98 -8.97 10.79
C LYS A 150 -3.35 -9.33 9.46
N SER A 151 -3.23 -8.37 8.55
CA SER A 151 -2.70 -8.62 7.21
C SER A 151 -1.71 -7.57 6.75
N ILE A 152 -0.79 -7.99 5.89
CA ILE A 152 0.21 -7.11 5.24
C ILE A 152 0.12 -7.30 3.74
N TRP A 153 0.02 -6.19 3.02
CA TRP A 153 0.05 -6.08 1.57
C TRP A 153 1.23 -5.19 1.18
N PHE A 154 2.32 -5.79 0.74
CA PHE A 154 3.58 -5.08 0.47
C PHE A 154 3.88 -5.08 -1.02
N PHE A 155 3.71 -3.92 -1.65
CA PHE A 155 3.95 -3.70 -3.08
C PHE A 155 5.40 -3.28 -3.31
N MET A 156 6.20 -4.20 -3.81
CA MET A 156 7.61 -3.98 -4.12
C MET A 156 7.76 -3.35 -5.51
N HIS A 157 8.35 -2.17 -5.59
CA HIS A 157 8.73 -1.51 -6.82
C HIS A 157 10.21 -1.15 -6.80
N GLN A 158 10.84 -1.24 -7.97
CA GLN A 158 12.21 -0.81 -8.24
C GLN A 158 12.17 0.00 -9.54
N ASN A 159 13.04 1.01 -9.66
CA ASN A 159 13.10 1.81 -10.90
C ASN A 159 13.42 0.93 -12.13
N ASP A 160 14.22 -0.12 -11.92
CA ASP A 160 14.43 -1.21 -12.86
C ASP A 160 13.76 -2.47 -12.34
N GLU A 161 12.71 -2.91 -13.04
CA GLU A 161 11.88 -4.04 -12.63
C GLU A 161 12.65 -5.36 -12.49
N ARG A 162 13.80 -5.50 -13.16
CA ARG A 162 14.65 -6.70 -13.07
C ARG A 162 15.16 -6.95 -11.66
N HIS A 163 15.21 -5.91 -10.83
CA HIS A 163 15.60 -6.00 -9.43
C HIS A 163 14.47 -6.37 -8.47
N VAL A 164 13.20 -6.29 -8.90
CA VAL A 164 12.04 -6.60 -8.04
C VAL A 164 12.08 -8.03 -7.48
N PRO A 165 12.38 -9.09 -8.27
CA PRO A 165 12.46 -10.45 -7.74
C PRO A 165 13.48 -10.58 -6.60
N GLU A 166 14.67 -10.00 -6.76
CA GLU A 166 15.74 -10.05 -5.76
C GLU A 166 15.36 -9.30 -4.48
N ALA A 167 14.79 -8.10 -4.60
CA ALA A 167 14.29 -7.34 -3.46
C ALA A 167 13.20 -8.11 -2.70
N CYS A 168 12.28 -8.76 -3.42
CA CYS A 168 11.24 -9.61 -2.83
C CYS A 168 11.82 -10.82 -2.07
N VAL A 169 12.81 -11.51 -2.65
CA VAL A 169 13.49 -12.63 -1.98
C VAL A 169 14.08 -12.18 -0.65
N TYR A 170 14.83 -11.07 -0.66
CA TYR A 170 15.41 -10.50 0.56
C TYR A 170 14.33 -10.19 1.60
N PHE A 171 13.32 -9.40 1.23
CA PHE A 171 12.27 -8.99 2.16
C PHE A 171 11.49 -10.17 2.74
N ILE A 172 11.13 -11.16 1.91
CA ILE A 172 10.44 -12.38 2.36
C ILE A 172 11.29 -13.16 3.35
N ASN A 173 12.60 -13.30 3.13
CA ASN A 173 13.48 -13.98 4.06
C ASN A 173 13.54 -13.28 5.42
N GLN A 174 13.60 -11.94 5.42
CA GLN A 174 13.57 -11.14 6.64
C GLN A 174 12.22 -11.30 7.37
N LEU A 175 11.10 -11.25 6.65
CA LEU A 175 9.76 -11.47 7.20
C LEU A 175 9.64 -12.88 7.82
N ASN A 176 10.01 -13.93 7.09
CA ASN A 176 9.96 -15.31 7.57
C ASN A 176 10.80 -15.49 8.84
N THR A 177 12.00 -14.90 8.87
CA THR A 177 12.90 -14.96 10.02
C THR A 177 12.34 -14.22 11.24
N LYS A 178 11.83 -12.99 11.06
CA LYS A 178 11.45 -12.11 12.18
C LYS A 178 10.02 -12.29 12.65
N LEU A 179 9.11 -12.65 11.75
CA LEU A 179 7.66 -12.76 12.04
C LEU A 179 7.20 -14.22 12.11
N GLY A 180 8.08 -15.19 11.81
CA GLY A 180 7.76 -16.62 11.81
C GLY A 180 6.78 -17.01 10.71
N THR A 181 6.80 -16.29 9.58
CA THR A 181 5.96 -16.60 8.42
C THR A 181 6.59 -17.69 7.56
N SER A 182 5.79 -18.29 6.68
CA SER A 182 6.22 -19.34 5.74
C SER A 182 5.92 -18.94 4.30
N ILE A 183 6.21 -17.69 3.94
CA ILE A 183 5.96 -17.14 2.61
C ILE A 183 6.97 -17.76 1.64
N LYS A 184 6.49 -18.21 0.49
CA LYS A 184 7.36 -18.74 -0.58
C LYS A 184 8.00 -17.59 -1.35
N THR A 185 9.30 -17.68 -1.60
CA THR A 185 10.03 -16.75 -2.44
C THR A 185 9.74 -17.00 -3.93
N PRO A 186 9.80 -15.98 -4.80
CA PRO A 186 9.75 -16.18 -6.24
C PRO A 186 10.96 -17.00 -6.73
N ASN A 187 10.79 -17.76 -7.82
CA ASN A 187 11.90 -18.46 -8.46
C ASN A 187 12.70 -17.46 -9.31
N THR A 188 13.94 -17.17 -8.94
CA THR A 188 14.78 -16.19 -9.63
C THR A 188 15.44 -16.75 -10.91
N GLU A 189 15.45 -18.07 -11.13
CA GLU A 189 16.09 -18.69 -12.30
C GLU A 189 15.40 -18.33 -13.63
N SER A 190 14.12 -17.94 -13.61
CA SER A 190 13.36 -17.57 -14.81
C SER A 190 13.61 -16.15 -15.32
N TYR A 191 14.29 -15.28 -14.55
CA TYR A 191 14.42 -13.85 -14.84
C TYR A 191 15.80 -13.44 -15.38
N ILE A 192 16.73 -14.39 -15.53
CA ILE A 192 18.11 -14.16 -16.01
C ILE A 192 18.21 -14.46 -17.53
N LYS A 193 17.32 -13.90 -18.35
CA LYS A 193 17.43 -13.96 -19.82
C LYS A 193 17.50 -12.59 -20.44
#